data_AF-A0A2E3DS80-F1
#
_entry.id   AF-A0A2E3DS80-F1
#
_cell.length_a   1.000
_cell.length_b   1.000
_cell.length_c   1.000
_cell.angle_alpha   90.00
_cell.angle_beta   90.00
_cell.angle_gamma   90.00
#
_symmetry.space_group_name_H-M   'P 1'
#
loop_
_entity.id
_entity.type
_entity.pdbx_description
1 polymer ?
#
loop_
_entity_poly.entity_id
_entity_poly.type
_entity_poly.pdbx_seq_one_letter_code
_entity_poly.pdbx_strand_id
1 'polypeptide(L)'
;MKKFIYRKKPKRNSLATTQKQFIRGLVSLICLSLIIIFIFGDHGLIKLYKIKGQRKKIQGYITQLRKDREQIKEEKNRIENDLDYIEKIAREKYKMVKPGEKVFKVVEK
;
A
#
# COMPACT_ATOMS: atom_id res chain seq x y z
N MET A 1 -66.41 -37.80 -53.22
CA MET A 1 -65.67 -36.51 -53.15
C MET A 1 -65.14 -36.29 -51.74
N LYS A 2 -63.83 -36.36 -51.51
CA LYS A 2 -63.20 -35.94 -50.24
C LYS A 2 -62.28 -34.76 -50.53
N LYS A 3 -62.65 -33.56 -50.06
CA LYS A 3 -61.79 -32.37 -50.10
C LYS A 3 -60.78 -32.47 -48.97
N PHE A 4 -59.52 -32.71 -49.30
CA PHE A 4 -58.41 -32.60 -48.36
C PHE A 4 -58.16 -31.12 -48.05
N ILE A 5 -58.51 -30.69 -46.84
CA ILE A 5 -58.25 -29.34 -46.35
C ILE A 5 -56.80 -29.31 -45.83
N TYR A 6 -55.91 -28.65 -46.56
CA TYR A 6 -54.55 -28.37 -46.10
C TYR A 6 -54.57 -27.22 -45.07
N ARG A 7 -54.37 -27.53 -43.77
CA ARG A 7 -54.10 -26.53 -42.73
C ARG A 7 -52.64 -26.08 -42.80
N LYS A 8 -52.41 -24.84 -43.22
CA LYS A 8 -51.09 -24.18 -43.15
C LYS A 8 -50.76 -23.87 -41.69
N LYS A 9 -49.65 -24.43 -41.17
CA LYS A 9 -49.18 -24.19 -39.79
C LYS A 9 -48.65 -22.74 -39.64
N PRO A 10 -48.88 -22.05 -38.51
CA PRO A 10 -48.40 -20.69 -38.31
C PRO A 10 -46.87 -20.67 -38.20
N LYS A 11 -46.24 -19.75 -38.93
CA LYS A 11 -44.78 -19.53 -38.95
C LYS A 11 -44.38 -18.92 -37.61
N ARG A 12 -43.75 -19.71 -36.74
CA ARG A 12 -43.31 -19.30 -35.39
C ARG A 12 -42.28 -18.18 -35.52
N ASN A 13 -42.55 -17.05 -34.87
CA ASN A 13 -41.80 -15.78 -34.99
C ASN A 13 -40.33 -15.93 -34.57
N SER A 14 -39.40 -16.10 -35.53
CA SER A 14 -37.94 -16.12 -35.30
C SER A 14 -37.38 -14.75 -34.90
N LEU A 15 -38.15 -13.68 -35.05
CA LEU A 15 -37.75 -12.30 -34.73
C LEU A 15 -37.63 -12.08 -33.22
N ALA A 16 -38.50 -12.72 -32.43
CA ALA A 16 -38.49 -12.58 -30.96
C ALA A 16 -37.26 -13.24 -30.32
N THR A 17 -36.71 -14.30 -30.94
CA THR A 17 -35.48 -14.95 -30.43
C THR A 17 -34.24 -14.13 -30.72
N THR A 18 -34.15 -13.53 -31.92
CA THR A 18 -33.02 -12.66 -32.30
C THR A 18 -33.03 -11.37 -31.49
N GLN A 19 -34.20 -10.75 -31.28
CA GLN A 19 -34.34 -9.57 -30.43
C GLN A 19 -33.95 -9.85 -28.97
N LYS A 20 -34.32 -11.02 -28.42
CA LYS A 20 -33.87 -11.46 -27.09
C LYS A 20 -32.36 -11.66 -27.00
N GLN A 21 -31.70 -12.12 -28.06
CA GLN A 21 -30.24 -12.25 -28.10
C GLN A 21 -29.53 -10.89 -28.12
N PHE A 22 -30.05 -9.92 -28.87
CA PHE A 22 -29.54 -8.54 -28.84
C PHE A 22 -29.70 -7.89 -27.47
N ILE A 23 -30.87 -8.02 -26.84
CA ILE A 23 -31.10 -7.50 -25.48
C ILE A 23 -30.15 -8.17 -24.48
N ARG A 24 -29.95 -9.49 -24.58
CA ARG A 24 -29.03 -10.22 -23.72
C ARG A 24 -27.57 -9.77 -23.90
N GLY A 25 -27.16 -9.48 -25.14
CA GLY A 25 -25.86 -8.88 -25.43
C GLY A 25 -25.71 -7.49 -24.82
N LEU A 26 -26.72 -6.62 -24.99
CA LEU A 26 -26.73 -5.26 -24.44
C LEU A 26 -26.65 -5.26 -22.91
N VAL A 27 -27.46 -6.10 -22.24
CA VAL A 27 -27.43 -6.26 -20.78
C VAL A 27 -26.05 -6.78 -20.33
N SER A 28 -25.48 -7.76 -21.04
CA SER A 28 -24.14 -8.26 -20.73
C SER A 28 -23.08 -7.16 -20.84
N LEU A 29 -23.18 -6.29 -21.85
CA LEU A 29 -22.24 -5.19 -22.08
C LEU A 29 -22.33 -4.11 -20.98
N ILE A 30 -23.56 -3.79 -20.54
CA ILE A 30 -23.80 -2.87 -19.41
C ILE A 30 -23.29 -3.47 -18.10
N CYS A 31 -23.56 -4.75 -17.84
CA CYS A 31 -23.00 -5.42 -16.66
C CYS A 31 -21.47 -5.40 -16.68
N LEU A 32 -20.85 -5.65 -17.83
CA LEU A 32 -19.40 -5.63 -17.98
C LEU A 32 -18.84 -4.23 -17.69
N SER A 33 -19.45 -3.19 -18.25
CA SER A 33 -19.00 -1.80 -18.04
C SER A 33 -19.12 -1.38 -16.57
N LEU A 34 -20.22 -1.78 -15.89
CA LEU A 34 -20.39 -1.54 -14.46
C LEU A 34 -19.32 -2.23 -13.62
N ILE A 35 -18.96 -3.49 -13.95
CA ILE A 35 -17.89 -4.21 -13.25
C ILE A 35 -16.55 -3.51 -13.45
N ILE A 36 -16.24 -3.07 -14.66
CA ILE A 36 -14.99 -2.36 -14.97
C ILE A 36 -14.92 -1.04 -14.19
N ILE A 37 -15.98 -0.23 -14.20
CA ILE A 37 -16.06 1.03 -13.45
C ILE A 37 -16.02 0.76 -11.93
N PHE A 38 -16.59 -0.33 -11.44
CA PHE A 38 -16.53 -0.67 -10.02
C PHE A 38 -15.12 -1.08 -9.58
N ILE A 39 -14.36 -1.78 -10.44
CA ILE A 39 -13.00 -2.22 -10.14
C ILE A 39 -11.99 -1.08 -10.32
N PHE A 40 -12.07 -0.35 -11.44
CA PHE A 40 -11.11 0.70 -11.85
C PHE A 40 -11.55 2.12 -11.53
N GLY A 41 -12.79 2.32 -11.09
CA GLY A 41 -13.30 3.64 -10.75
C GLY A 41 -12.62 4.24 -9.53
N ASP A 42 -12.91 5.51 -9.28
CA ASP A 42 -12.25 6.31 -8.26
C ASP A 42 -12.47 5.83 -6.81
N HIS A 43 -13.39 4.89 -6.60
CA HIS A 43 -13.65 4.22 -5.32
C HIS A 43 -13.49 2.70 -5.42
N GLY A 44 -12.86 2.21 -6.48
CA GLY A 44 -12.68 0.79 -6.71
C GLY A 44 -11.73 0.13 -5.73
N LEU A 45 -11.78 -1.20 -5.72
CA LEU A 45 -11.04 -2.07 -4.79
C LEU A 45 -9.51 -1.84 -4.85
N ILE A 46 -9.00 -1.49 -6.04
CA ILE A 46 -7.56 -1.22 -6.26
C ILE A 46 -7.10 -0.01 -5.41
N LYS A 47 -7.90 1.05 -5.35
CA LYS A 47 -7.59 2.25 -4.57
C LYS A 47 -7.58 1.95 -3.08
N LEU A 48 -8.54 1.17 -2.60
CA LEU A 48 -8.58 0.73 -1.20
C LEU A 48 -7.32 -0.05 -0.80
N TYR A 49 -6.87 -0.96 -1.67
CA TYR A 49 -5.65 -1.73 -1.43
C TYR A 49 -4.42 -0.81 -1.38
N LYS A 50 -4.30 0.13 -2.33
CA LYS A 50 -3.22 1.13 -2.37
C LYS A 50 -3.21 2.01 -1.12
N ILE A 51 -4.37 2.52 -0.70
CA ILE A 51 -4.50 3.37 0.49
C ILE A 51 -4.15 2.59 1.75
N LYS A 52 -4.61 1.34 1.90
CA LYS A 52 -4.22 0.48 3.05
C LYS A 52 -2.70 0.29 3.10
N GLY A 53 -2.06 0.02 1.97
CA GLY A 53 -0.61 -0.13 1.89
C GLY A 53 0.13 1.16 2.27
N GLN A 54 -0.31 2.31 1.74
CA GLN A 54 0.27 3.61 2.07
C GLN A 54 0.11 3.95 3.55
N ARG A 55 -1.08 3.73 4.13
CA ARG A 55 -1.33 3.91 5.56
C ARG A 55 -0.38 3.10 6.42
N LYS A 56 -0.19 1.81 6.10
CA LYS A 56 0.73 0.94 6.84
C LYS A 56 2.18 1.46 6.77
N LYS A 57 2.64 1.90 5.60
CA LYS A 57 3.97 2.47 5.42
C LYS A 57 4.15 3.75 6.24
N ILE A 58 3.24 4.71 6.10
CA ILE A 58 3.27 5.98 6.84
C ILE A 58 3.26 5.73 8.35
N GLN A 59 2.42 4.82 8.83
CA GLN A 59 2.39 4.46 10.24
C GLN A 59 3.73 3.88 10.72
N GLY A 60 4.36 3.02 9.91
CA GLY A 60 5.70 2.50 10.20
C GLY A 60 6.75 3.60 10.31
N TYR A 61 6.74 4.56 9.37
CA TYR A 61 7.63 5.72 9.42
C TYR A 61 7.41 6.58 10.66
N ILE A 62 6.15 6.83 11.05
CA ILE A 62 5.82 7.57 12.27
C ILE A 62 6.40 6.86 13.51
N THR A 63 6.25 5.54 13.60
CA THR A 63 6.78 4.77 14.73
C THR A 63 8.30 4.83 14.76
N GLN A 64 8.97 4.68 13.61
CA GLN A 64 10.43 4.78 13.54
C GLN A 64 10.92 6.16 13.98
N LEU A 65 10.33 7.22 13.43
CA LEU A 65 10.68 8.61 13.76
C LEU A 65 10.45 8.92 15.25
N ARG A 66 9.42 8.36 15.87
CA ARG A 66 9.18 8.51 17.31
C ARG A 66 10.29 7.85 18.13
N LYS A 67 10.69 6.64 17.75
CA LYS A 67 11.79 5.91 18.40
C LYS A 67 13.12 6.68 18.27
N ASP A 68 13.44 7.13 17.06
CA ASP A 68 14.67 7.90 16.81
C ASP A 68 14.68 9.20 17.62
N ARG A 69 13.54 9.91 17.68
CA ARG A 69 13.39 11.11 18.50
C ARG A 69 13.62 10.82 19.98
N GLU A 70 13.10 9.72 20.50
CA GLU A 70 13.27 9.33 21.90
C GLU A 70 14.73 9.01 22.20
N GLN A 71 15.40 8.24 21.34
CA GLN A 71 16.83 7.94 21.47
C GLN A 71 17.71 9.20 21.47
N ILE A 72 17.47 10.12 20.52
CA ILE A 72 18.21 11.39 20.45
C ILE A 72 17.94 12.24 21.69
N LYS A 73 16.70 12.25 22.20
CA LYS A 73 16.36 12.99 23.41
C LYS A 73 17.07 12.42 24.64
N GLU A 74 17.14 11.10 24.77
CA GLU A 74 17.89 10.43 25.84
C GLU A 74 19.39 10.69 25.74
N GLU A 75 19.97 10.65 24.53
CA GLU A 75 21.37 10.98 24.30
C GLU A 75 21.67 12.43 24.66
N LYS A 76 20.82 13.37 24.22
CA LYS A 76 20.91 14.77 24.62
C LYS A 76 20.87 14.94 26.14
N ASN A 77 19.94 14.27 26.81
CA ASN A 77 19.81 14.34 28.27
C ASN A 77 21.08 13.83 28.98
N ARG A 78 21.67 12.73 28.49
CA ARG A 78 22.95 12.22 29.01
C ARG A 78 24.08 13.22 28.80
N ILE A 79 24.18 13.84 27.64
CA ILE A 79 25.22 14.86 27.38
C ILE A 79 25.02 16.11 28.25
N GLU A 80 23.79 16.52 28.54
CA GLU A 80 23.53 17.72 29.35
C GLU A 80 23.74 17.50 30.86
N ASN A 81 23.42 16.30 31.36
CA ASN A 81 23.35 16.05 32.80
C ASN A 81 24.37 15.04 33.35
N ASP A 82 25.11 14.33 32.49
CA ASP A 82 26.09 13.31 32.90
C ASP A 82 27.51 13.69 32.46
N LEU A 83 28.29 14.20 33.40
CA LEU A 83 29.69 14.61 33.17
C LEU A 83 30.61 13.41 32.86
N ASP A 84 30.36 12.25 33.47
CA ASP A 84 31.16 11.05 33.24
C ASP A 84 30.95 10.52 31.81
N TYR A 85 29.71 10.61 31.32
CA TYR A 85 29.38 10.28 29.94
C TYR A 85 30.08 11.21 28.93
N ILE A 86 30.13 12.52 29.22
CA ILE A 86 30.87 13.50 28.40
C ILE A 86 32.37 13.20 28.42
N GLU A 87 32.96 12.96 29.60
CA GLU A 87 34.40 12.65 29.72
C GLU A 87 34.74 11.37 28.96
N LYS A 88 33.89 10.34 29.04
CA LYS A 88 34.03 9.11 28.26
C LYS A 88 34.03 9.38 26.75
N ILE A 89 33.05 10.14 26.23
CA ILE A 89 33.00 10.48 24.80
C ILE A 89 34.22 11.31 24.38
N ALA A 90 34.63 12.28 25.20
CA ALA A 90 35.81 13.11 24.94
C ALA A 90 37.08 12.26 24.82
N ARG A 91 37.27 11.28 25.71
CA ARG A 91 38.44 10.38 25.71
C ARG A 91 38.36 9.32 24.59
N GLU A 92 37.22 8.65 24.41
CA GLU A 92 37.09 7.53 23.47
C GLU A 92 36.95 8.00 22.01
N LYS A 93 36.04 8.93 21.76
CA LYS A 93 35.68 9.37 20.40
C LYS A 93 36.62 10.46 19.90
N TYR A 94 36.97 11.41 20.76
CA TYR A 94 37.78 12.56 20.38
C TYR A 94 39.25 12.49 20.85
N LYS A 95 39.62 11.47 21.64
CA LYS A 95 40.98 11.28 22.17
C LYS A 95 41.51 12.51 22.92
N MET A 96 40.60 13.27 23.53
CA MET A 96 40.93 14.41 24.36
C MET A 96 41.57 13.94 25.67
N VAL A 97 42.56 14.69 26.13
CA VAL A 97 43.30 14.44 27.37
C VAL A 97 43.40 15.72 28.17
N LYS A 98 43.37 15.60 29.51
CA LYS A 98 43.58 16.76 30.39
C LYS A 98 45.05 17.22 30.30
N PRO A 99 45.35 18.52 30.53
CA PRO A 99 46.73 19.00 30.56
C PRO A 99 47.58 18.16 31.53
N GLY A 100 48.65 17.55 31.03
CA GLY A 100 49.55 16.68 31.82
C GLY A 100 49.32 15.16 31.67
N GLU A 101 48.24 14.72 31.01
CA GLU A 101 48.01 13.29 30.70
C GLU A 101 48.72 12.84 29.42
N LYS A 102 49.19 11.58 29.37
CA LYS A 102 49.90 10.99 28.22
C LYS A 102 49.00 10.01 27.45
N VAL A 103 48.94 10.13 26.13
CA VAL A 103 48.21 9.21 25.24
C VAL A 103 49.12 8.06 24.81
N PHE A 104 48.71 6.82 25.07
CA PHE A 104 49.40 5.63 24.57
C PHE A 104 48.63 5.06 23.37
N LYS A 105 49.32 4.84 22.24
CA LYS A 105 48.79 4.10 21.09
C LYS A 105 49.39 2.70 21.12
N VAL A 106 48.55 1.67 21.17
CA VAL A 106 49.01 0.29 21.04
C VAL A 106 49.35 0.06 19.56
N VAL A 107 50.61 -0.27 19.29
CA VAL A 107 51.06 -0.68 17.96
C VAL A 107 51.06 -2.21 17.96
N GLU A 108 50.26 -2.83 17.09
CA GLU A 108 50.29 -4.29 16.91
C GLU A 108 51.62 -4.70 16.28
N LYS A 109 52.15 -5.84 16.72
CA LYS A 109 53.52 -6.30 16.48
C LYS A 109 53.68 -7.00 15.13
#